data_AF-A0A2S8SV13-F1
#
_entry.id   AF-A0A2S8SV13-F1
#
_cell.length_a   1.000
_cell.length_b   1.000
_cell.length_c   1.000
_cell.angle_alpha   90.00
_cell.angle_beta   90.00
_cell.angle_gamma   90.00
#
_symmetry.space_group_name_H-M   'P 1'
#
loop_
_entity.id
_entity.type
_entity.pdbx_description
1 polymer ?
#
loop_
_entity_poly.entity_id
_entity_poly.type
_entity_poly.pdbx_seq_one_letter_code
_entity_poly.pdbx_strand_id
1 'polypeptide(L)'
;MLDSPLEFTNSGIARRDAQRIPIAVLERLTQDYLLDCQHRLQQPTTSATRRIFINNLLWFLRHKELDACGPHELKQFFVYLQNGHEGSGGRWGNPQRTRAVRPISIKDYFANLRIMFRWFVEDEALWNSP
;
A
#
# COMPACT_ATOMS: atom_id res chain seq x y z
N MET A 1 4.12 44.16 30.06
CA MET A 1 3.07 43.40 29.33
C MET A 1 3.69 42.99 28.01
N LEU A 2 4.19 41.76 27.94
CA LEU A 2 4.81 41.22 26.73
C LEU A 2 3.82 40.23 26.12
N ASP A 3 3.42 40.51 24.88
CA ASP A 3 2.70 39.58 24.02
C ASP A 3 3.59 38.36 23.76
N SER A 4 3.11 37.18 24.13
CA SER A 4 3.74 35.90 23.78
C SER A 4 2.94 35.30 22.62
N PRO A 5 3.52 35.17 21.41
CA PRO A 5 2.83 34.54 20.31
C PRO A 5 2.75 33.03 20.55
N LEU A 6 1.54 32.50 20.45
CA LEU A 6 1.26 31.07 20.42
C LEU A 6 2.00 30.45 19.22
N GLU A 7 3.12 29.78 19.48
CA GLU A 7 3.73 28.88 18.51
C GLU A 7 2.78 27.71 18.27
N PHE A 8 1.98 27.82 17.22
CA PHE A 8 1.29 26.69 16.62
C PHE A 8 2.34 25.73 16.08
N THR A 9 2.69 24.75 16.89
CA THR A 9 3.60 23.67 16.51
C THR A 9 3.09 22.98 15.25
N ASN A 10 3.84 23.18 14.16
CA ASN A 10 3.67 22.61 12.82
C ASN A 10 3.94 21.08 12.77
N SER A 11 3.79 20.38 13.91
CA SER A 11 4.21 18.99 14.15
C SER A 11 3.25 17.94 13.60
N GLY A 12 2.09 18.35 13.08
CA GLY A 12 1.11 17.46 12.44
C GLY A 12 1.39 17.15 10.97
N ILE A 13 2.09 18.04 10.25
CA ILE A 13 2.37 17.88 8.82
C ILE A 13 3.65 17.05 8.62
N ALA A 14 4.71 17.32 9.39
CA ALA A 14 5.97 16.58 9.32
C ALA A 14 5.85 15.07 9.66
N ARG A 15 4.84 14.66 10.42
CA ARG A 15 4.57 13.23 10.70
C ARG A 15 3.96 12.48 9.52
N ARG A 16 3.35 13.17 8.54
CA ARG A 16 2.69 12.53 7.38
C ARG A 16 3.68 12.10 6.29
N ASP A 17 4.85 12.76 6.24
CA ASP A 17 5.94 12.43 5.32
C ASP A 17 6.85 11.30 5.85
N ALA A 18 6.62 10.86 7.09
CA ALA A 18 7.62 10.14 7.87
C ALA A 18 7.90 8.68 7.46
N GLN A 19 7.24 8.12 6.44
CA GLN A 19 7.64 6.81 5.93
C GLN A 19 7.22 6.56 4.48
N ARG A 20 7.90 7.23 3.55
CA ARG A 20 7.90 6.80 2.15
C ARG A 20 8.89 5.63 2.01
N ILE A 21 8.40 4.47 1.60
CA ILE A 21 9.19 3.25 1.45
C ILE A 21 9.64 3.15 0.00
N PRO A 22 10.94 3.22 -0.33
CA PRO A 22 11.41 3.04 -1.70
C PRO A 22 10.88 1.73 -2.30
N ILE A 23 10.45 1.73 -3.56
CA ILE A 23 9.81 0.54 -4.16
C ILE A 23 10.72 -0.70 -4.08
N ALA A 24 12.02 -0.55 -4.32
CA ALA A 24 12.98 -1.67 -4.22
C ALA A 24 13.03 -2.26 -2.79
N VAL A 25 12.90 -1.43 -1.76
CA VAL A 25 12.81 -1.89 -0.36
C VAL A 25 11.47 -2.57 -0.12
N LEU A 26 10.37 -1.97 -0.57
CA LEU A 26 9.04 -2.55 -0.45
C LEU A 26 8.98 -3.95 -1.09
N GLU A 27 9.56 -4.12 -2.27
CA GLU A 27 9.61 -5.42 -2.97
C GLU A 27 10.32 -6.48 -2.14
N ARG A 28 11.51 -6.17 -1.60
CA ARG A 28 12.23 -7.09 -0.72
C ARG A 28 11.39 -7.45 0.50
N LEU A 29 10.85 -6.46 1.22
CA LEU A 29 10.02 -6.70 2.40
C LEU A 29 8.79 -7.55 2.08
N THR A 30 8.15 -7.32 0.92
CA THR A 30 7.00 -8.14 0.51
C THR A 30 7.37 -9.61 0.23
N GLN A 31 8.59 -9.88 -0.24
CA GLN A 31 9.08 -11.25 -0.41
C GLN A 31 9.27 -11.94 0.94
N ASP A 32 9.87 -11.25 1.90
CA ASP A 32 10.09 -11.74 3.26
C ASP A 32 8.75 -12.04 3.95
N TYR A 33 7.79 -11.12 3.85
CA TYR A 33 6.43 -11.32 4.36
C TYR A 33 5.72 -12.52 3.73
N LEU A 34 5.84 -12.68 2.40
CA LEU A 34 5.23 -13.81 1.70
C LEU A 34 5.88 -15.15 2.07
N LEU A 35 7.18 -15.15 2.38
CA LEU A 35 7.90 -16.32 2.87
C LEU A 35 7.45 -16.68 4.30
N ASP A 36 7.30 -15.69 5.20
CA ASP A 36 6.75 -15.90 6.54
C ASP A 36 5.31 -16.45 6.48
N CYS A 37 4.47 -15.92 5.59
CA CYS A 37 3.11 -16.45 5.38
C CYS A 37 3.11 -17.94 4.97
N GLN A 38 4.09 -18.36 4.17
CA GLN A 38 4.25 -19.76 3.77
C GLN A 38 4.74 -20.61 4.95
N HIS A 39 5.71 -20.12 5.72
CA HIS A 39 6.25 -20.82 6.88
C HIS A 39 5.21 -21.05 7.98
N ARG A 40 4.33 -20.06 8.22
CA ARG A 40 3.25 -20.15 9.22
C ARG A 40 2.09 -21.07 8.83
N LEU A 41 2.24 -21.88 7.78
CA LEU A 41 1.25 -22.84 7.29
C LEU A 41 -0.13 -22.20 7.03
N GLN A 42 -0.16 -20.92 6.62
CA GLN A 42 -1.43 -20.32 6.20
C GLN A 42 -1.99 -21.11 5.02
N GLN A 43 -3.32 -21.21 4.94
CA GLN A 43 -3.97 -21.92 3.84
C GLN A 43 -3.47 -21.39 2.49
N PRO A 44 -3.13 -22.27 1.52
CA PRO A 44 -2.56 -21.86 0.24
C PRO A 44 -3.37 -20.79 -0.50
N THR A 45 -4.69 -20.83 -0.35
CA THR A 45 -5.65 -19.86 -0.91
C THR A 45 -5.50 -18.46 -0.32
N THR A 46 -5.24 -18.34 0.99
CA THR A 46 -4.99 -17.07 1.68
C THR A 46 -3.67 -16.46 1.21
N SER A 47 -2.61 -17.26 1.13
CA SER A 47 -1.29 -16.81 0.65
C SER A 47 -1.31 -16.38 -0.82
N ALA A 48 -2.07 -17.10 -1.67
CA ALA A 48 -2.29 -16.70 -3.06
C ALA A 48 -3.03 -15.36 -3.17
N THR A 49 -4.06 -15.15 -2.35
CA THR A 49 -4.85 -13.90 -2.35
C THR A 49 -3.99 -12.71 -1.90
N ARG A 50 -3.20 -12.87 -0.83
CA ARG A 50 -2.23 -11.86 -0.36
C ARG A 50 -1.26 -11.48 -1.48
N ARG A 51 -0.68 -12.47 -2.16
CA ARG A 51 0.23 -12.27 -3.30
C ARG A 51 -0.43 -11.46 -4.43
N ILE A 52 -1.69 -11.75 -4.77
CA ILE A 52 -2.42 -10.98 -5.80
C ILE A 52 -2.52 -9.50 -5.40
N PHE A 53 -2.90 -9.21 -4.15
CA PHE A 53 -3.09 -7.83 -3.70
C PHE A 53 -1.77 -7.05 -3.67
N ILE A 54 -0.71 -7.69 -3.18
CA ILE A 54 0.65 -7.11 -3.16
C ILE A 54 1.15 -6.86 -4.58
N ASN A 55 1.04 -7.84 -5.48
CA ASN A 55 1.49 -7.70 -6.86
C ASN A 55 0.75 -6.58 -7.60
N ASN A 56 -0.54 -6.40 -7.34
CA ASN A 56 -1.31 -5.31 -7.95
C ASN A 56 -0.89 -3.94 -7.42
N LEU A 57 -0.54 -3.83 -6.13
CA LEU A 57 0.06 -2.59 -5.58
C LEU A 57 1.40 -2.30 -6.25
N LEU A 58 2.31 -3.28 -6.30
CA LEU A 58 3.63 -3.11 -6.94
C LEU A 58 3.51 -2.76 -8.42
N TRP A 59 2.59 -3.43 -9.15
CA TRP A 59 2.29 -3.10 -10.54
C TRP A 59 1.84 -1.64 -10.67
N PHE A 60 0.93 -1.19 -9.82
CA PHE A 60 0.42 0.18 -9.86
C PHE A 60 1.52 1.21 -9.63
N LEU A 61 2.35 0.98 -8.61
CA LEU A 61 3.45 1.90 -8.28
C LEU A 61 4.45 2.02 -9.43
N ARG A 62 4.83 0.89 -10.05
CA ARG A 62 5.71 0.86 -11.23
C ARG A 62 5.07 1.50 -12.46
N HIS A 63 3.80 1.20 -12.72
CA HIS A 63 3.06 1.75 -13.86
C HIS A 63 2.86 3.27 -13.77
N LYS A 64 2.83 3.81 -12.54
CA LYS A 64 2.78 5.25 -12.27
C LYS A 64 4.16 5.91 -12.17
N GLU A 65 5.23 5.15 -12.39
CA GLU A 65 6.62 5.62 -12.29
C GLU A 65 6.93 6.29 -10.95
N LEU A 66 6.31 5.79 -9.88
CA LEU A 66 6.55 6.27 -8.52
C LEU A 66 7.89 5.71 -8.01
N ASP A 67 8.54 6.43 -7.11
CA ASP A 67 9.83 6.07 -6.51
C ASP A 67 9.68 5.35 -5.18
N ALA A 68 8.60 5.67 -4.46
CA ALA A 68 8.31 5.16 -3.13
C ALA A 68 6.81 4.99 -2.89
N CYS A 69 6.48 4.24 -1.85
CA CYS A 69 5.13 4.00 -1.37
C CYS A 69 4.96 4.62 0.02
N GLY A 70 4.07 5.60 0.13
CA GLY A 70 3.62 6.15 1.40
C GLY A 70 2.10 6.33 1.42
N PRO A 71 1.58 7.09 2.41
CA PRO A 71 0.13 7.29 2.56
C PRO A 71 -0.53 7.93 1.34
N HIS A 72 0.20 8.78 0.61
CA HIS A 72 -0.31 9.44 -0.59
C HIS A 72 -0.49 8.44 -1.74
N GLU A 73 0.53 7.65 -2.03
CA GLU A 73 0.51 6.65 -3.11
C GLU A 73 -0.50 5.53 -2.82
N LEU A 74 -0.66 5.14 -1.55
CA LEU A 74 -1.72 4.20 -1.15
C LEU A 74 -3.11 4.77 -1.43
N LYS A 75 -3.37 6.05 -1.13
CA LYS A 75 -4.65 6.70 -1.49
C LYS A 75 -4.87 6.70 -3.00
N GLN A 76 -3.84 7.03 -3.78
CA GLN A 76 -3.91 6.97 -5.24
C GLN A 76 -4.23 5.54 -5.73
N PHE A 77 -3.63 4.52 -5.11
CA PHE A 77 -3.91 3.12 -5.41
C PHE A 77 -5.39 2.76 -5.12
N PHE A 78 -5.95 3.19 -3.99
CA PHE A 78 -7.37 2.93 -3.69
C PHE A 78 -8.34 3.68 -4.61
N VAL A 79 -7.97 4.86 -5.11
CA VAL A 79 -8.71 5.54 -6.19
C VAL A 79 -8.61 4.76 -7.49
N TYR A 80 -7.43 4.25 -7.83
CA TYR A 80 -7.23 3.40 -9.00
C TYR A 80 -8.06 2.10 -8.94
N LEU A 81 -8.21 1.47 -7.78
CA LEU A 81 -9.08 0.29 -7.66
C LEU A 81 -10.53 0.59 -8.08
N GLN A 82 -11.01 1.81 -7.81
CA GLN A 82 -12.36 2.23 -8.19
C GLN A 82 -12.44 2.52 -9.69
N ASN A 83 -11.50 3.33 -10.21
CA ASN A 83 -11.66 3.97 -11.53
C ASN A 83 -10.74 3.42 -12.61
N GLY A 84 -9.78 2.55 -12.27
CA GLY A 84 -8.75 2.05 -13.18
C GLY A 84 -9.27 1.20 -14.35
N HIS A 85 -10.56 0.91 -14.38
CA HIS A 85 -11.25 0.22 -15.46
C HIS A 85 -11.74 1.16 -16.58
N GLU A 86 -11.74 2.47 -16.35
CA GLU A 86 -12.23 3.48 -17.28
C GLU A 86 -11.22 3.82 -18.38
N GLY A 87 -9.94 3.56 -18.15
CA GLY A 87 -8.89 3.78 -19.15
C GLY A 87 -8.90 2.73 -20.26
N SER A 88 -8.40 3.10 -21.45
CA SER A 88 -8.30 2.20 -22.62
C SER A 88 -7.46 0.94 -22.38
N GLY A 89 -6.50 1.00 -21.46
CA GLY A 89 -5.71 -0.15 -21.03
C GLY A 89 -6.41 -1.08 -20.03
N GLY A 90 -7.60 -0.73 -19.55
CA GLY A 90 -8.31 -1.42 -18.46
C GLY A 90 -7.50 -1.54 -17.17
N ARG A 91 -7.99 -2.34 -16.21
CA ARG A 91 -7.26 -2.54 -14.95
C ARG A 91 -6.01 -3.38 -15.16
N TRP A 92 -4.92 -2.99 -14.53
CA TRP A 92 -3.62 -3.67 -14.53
C TRP A 92 -3.00 -3.79 -15.93
N GLY A 93 -3.33 -2.84 -16.83
CA GLY A 93 -2.89 -2.88 -18.23
C GLY A 93 -3.55 -4.00 -19.05
N ASN A 94 -4.66 -4.56 -18.56
CA ASN A 94 -5.45 -5.55 -19.28
C ASN A 94 -6.74 -4.93 -19.86
N PRO A 95 -6.84 -4.73 -21.19
CA PRO A 95 -8.01 -4.13 -21.85
C PRO A 95 -9.32 -4.88 -21.63
N GLN A 96 -9.28 -6.16 -21.24
CA GLN A 96 -10.47 -6.96 -20.96
C GLN A 96 -11.03 -6.68 -19.55
N ARG A 97 -10.26 -6.04 -18.67
CA ARG A 97 -10.69 -5.73 -17.28
C ARG A 97 -11.37 -4.37 -17.21
N THR A 98 -12.56 -4.28 -17.79
CA THR A 98 -13.37 -3.06 -17.99
C THR A 98 -14.41 -2.78 -16.89
N ARG A 99 -14.37 -3.51 -15.77
CA ARG A 99 -15.29 -3.31 -14.65
C ARG A 99 -14.57 -2.81 -13.40
N ALA A 100 -15.25 -1.97 -12.62
CA ALA A 100 -14.77 -1.54 -11.31
C ALA A 100 -14.41 -2.71 -10.38
N VAL A 101 -13.49 -2.49 -9.45
CA VAL A 101 -13.29 -3.43 -8.34
C VAL A 101 -14.51 -3.34 -7.43
N ARG A 102 -15.07 -4.48 -7.01
CA ARG A 102 -16.23 -4.49 -6.11
C ARG A 102 -15.83 -3.87 -4.76
N PRO A 103 -16.72 -3.12 -4.08
CA PRO A 103 -16.41 -2.53 -2.76
C PRO A 103 -15.89 -3.55 -1.74
N ILE A 104 -16.45 -4.76 -1.73
CA ILE A 104 -15.97 -5.85 -0.87
C ILE A 104 -14.51 -6.21 -1.14
N SER A 105 -14.12 -6.28 -2.42
CA SER A 105 -12.73 -6.55 -2.79
C SER A 105 -11.83 -5.39 -2.38
N ILE A 106 -12.26 -4.13 -2.50
CA ILE A 106 -11.48 -2.96 -2.02
C ILE A 106 -11.23 -3.06 -0.51
N LYS A 107 -12.24 -3.48 0.27
CA LYS A 107 -12.08 -3.76 1.70
C LYS A 107 -11.04 -4.87 1.93
N ASP A 108 -11.04 -5.92 1.12
CA ASP A 108 -10.06 -7.00 1.22
C ASP A 108 -8.63 -6.52 0.91
N TYR A 109 -8.45 -5.66 -0.12
CA TYR A 109 -7.16 -5.00 -0.37
C TYR A 109 -6.69 -4.24 0.87
N PHE A 110 -7.55 -3.39 1.44
CA PHE A 110 -7.19 -2.60 2.61
C PHE A 110 -6.80 -3.47 3.80
N ALA A 111 -7.61 -4.49 4.12
CA ALA A 111 -7.33 -5.38 5.24
C ALA A 111 -6.01 -6.13 5.08
N ASN A 112 -5.73 -6.68 3.89
CA ASN A 112 -4.52 -7.45 3.64
C ASN A 112 -3.27 -6.58 3.60
N LEU A 113 -3.32 -5.42 2.94
CA LEU A 113 -2.19 -4.49 2.91
C LEU A 113 -1.88 -3.96 4.31
N ARG A 114 -2.90 -3.64 5.11
CA ARG A 114 -2.71 -3.23 6.50
C ARG A 114 -2.05 -4.32 7.34
N ILE A 115 -2.43 -5.59 7.17
CA ILE A 115 -1.78 -6.70 7.88
C ILE A 115 -0.30 -6.79 7.48
N MET A 116 0.01 -6.69 6.20
CA MET A 116 1.40 -6.70 5.72
C MET A 116 2.23 -5.54 6.29
N PHE A 117 1.73 -4.30 6.21
CA PHE A 117 2.48 -3.15 6.74
C PHE A 117 2.66 -3.21 8.26
N ARG A 118 1.68 -3.75 9.00
CA ARG A 118 1.84 -4.03 10.43
C ARG A 118 2.91 -5.06 10.70
N TRP A 119 2.95 -6.14 9.90
CA TRP A 119 4.00 -7.13 9.99
C TRP A 119 5.39 -6.51 9.76
N PHE A 120 5.54 -5.57 8.81
CA PHE A 120 6.81 -4.84 8.64
C PHE A 120 7.22 -4.03 9.87
N VAL A 121 6.25 -3.52 10.64
CA VAL A 121 6.55 -2.82 11.90
C VAL A 121 6.94 -3.81 13.00
N GLU A 122 6.24 -4.94 13.08
CA GLU A 122 6.54 -6.01 14.04
C GLU A 122 7.90 -6.67 13.78
N ASP A 123 8.33 -6.74 12.52
CA ASP A 123 9.64 -7.22 12.09
C ASP A 123 10.74 -6.14 12.17
N GLU A 124 10.44 -4.98 12.75
CA GLU A 124 11.34 -3.81 12.88
C GLU A 124 11.87 -3.26 11.54
N ALA A 125 11.35 -3.73 10.41
CA ALA A 125 11.66 -3.24 9.07
C ALA A 125 11.13 -1.83 8.80
N LEU A 126 10.06 -1.44 9.52
CA LEU A 126 9.51 -0.09 9.53
C LEU A 126 9.28 0.38 10.98
N TRP A 127 9.41 1.68 11.20
CA TRP A 127 9.03 2.31 12.47
C TRP A 127 7.51 2.43 12.64
N ASN A 128 6.75 2.64 11.56
CA ASN A 128 5.29 2.76 11.56
C ASN A 128 4.66 2.24 10.25
N SER A 129 3.38 1.88 10.32
CA SER A 129 2.59 1.55 9.12
C SER A 129 2.18 2.83 8.40
N PRO A 130 2.34 2.92 7.06
CA PRO A 130 1.80 4.01 6.26
C PRO A 130 0.26 3.99 6.18
#